data_AF-A0A975H8N1-F1
#
_entry.id   AF-A0A975H8N1-F1
#
_cell.length_a   1.000
_cell.length_b   1.000
_cell.length_c   1.000
_cell.angle_alpha   90.00
_cell.angle_beta   90.00
_cell.angle_gamma   90.00
#
_symmetry.space_group_name_H-M   'P 1'
#
loop_
_entity.id
_entity.type
_entity.pdbx_description
1 polymer ?
#
loop_
_entity_poly.entity_id
_entity_poly.type
_entity_poly.pdbx_seq_one_letter_code
_entity_poly.pdbx_strand_id
1 'polypeptide(L)'
;MKKIGTLFAISIFLLSCKGNDKFVLRGSIGKINKVMVVTNASDWNGDLGKEIRNSFGELMVGLPQPEPILSVSQIAPNGFGSMMKVTRNILIIGESDQEKFYIKKNVYAQPQTIIYVYGTDDESVIKMFKKYEKQIIDAYIESDIEMTQHIFNSRKIDNSIYKTLTNLGVSFIIPDNFKTVDDTGEFLWLRQHLTSGIAKTGSNNILVYSIPLVDEDKVAENIVAVRDSIGEKYIPGSDQETMYMITEEAYTPFTSEVKLAGKRAFETRGKWEVKNDFMAGPFLNYSVIDKKNNRVIVFEGFTYAPSVNKRAFLFELEAIGKSMQIK
;
A
#
# COMPACT_ATOMS: atom_id res chain seq x y z
N MET A 1 -0.48 -51.05 -50.36
CA MET A 1 0.21 -49.78 -49.99
C MET A 1 -0.73 -48.69 -49.44
N LYS A 2 -2.02 -48.61 -49.84
CA LYS A 2 -2.94 -47.56 -49.35
C LYS A 2 -3.32 -47.63 -47.86
N LYS A 3 -3.29 -48.81 -47.22
CA LYS A 3 -3.64 -48.98 -45.79
C LYS A 3 -2.51 -48.66 -44.80
N ILE A 4 -1.26 -48.63 -45.27
CA ILE A 4 -0.08 -48.31 -44.42
C ILE A 4 0.04 -46.78 -44.25
N GLY A 5 -0.27 -46.01 -45.30
CA GLY A 5 -0.30 -44.55 -45.21
C GLY A 5 -1.37 -44.02 -44.24
N THR A 6 -2.50 -44.72 -44.10
CA THR A 6 -3.56 -44.34 -43.16
C THR A 6 -3.16 -44.58 -41.70
N LEU A 7 -2.43 -45.66 -41.41
CA LEU A 7 -1.89 -45.90 -40.07
C LEU A 7 -0.79 -44.89 -39.69
N PHE A 8 0.04 -44.48 -40.65
CA PHE A 8 1.08 -43.47 -40.41
C PHE A 8 0.49 -42.07 -40.18
N ALA A 9 -0.59 -41.72 -40.88
CA ALA A 9 -1.31 -40.46 -40.68
C ALA A 9 -2.01 -40.39 -39.31
N ILE A 10 -2.56 -41.51 -38.81
CA ILE A 10 -3.20 -41.55 -37.48
C ILE A 10 -2.15 -41.47 -36.35
N SER A 11 -0.95 -42.04 -36.55
CA SER A 11 0.15 -41.95 -35.57
C SER A 11 0.70 -40.52 -35.41
N ILE A 12 0.61 -39.68 -36.45
CA ILE A 12 1.08 -38.29 -36.40
C ILE A 12 0.13 -37.39 -35.60
N PHE A 13 -1.18 -37.71 -35.57
CA PHE A 13 -2.16 -36.95 -34.76
C PHE A 13 -2.07 -37.23 -33.25
N LEU A 14 -1.39 -38.30 -32.81
CA LEU A 14 -1.24 -38.63 -31.39
C LEU A 14 0.01 -38.01 -30.73
N LEU A 15 0.87 -37.32 -31.49
CA LEU A 15 2.10 -36.69 -30.97
C LEU A 15 1.95 -35.19 -30.67
N SER A 16 0.75 -34.61 -30.84
CA SER A 16 0.54 -33.14 -30.70
C SER A 16 -0.13 -32.70 -29.39
N CYS A 17 -0.10 -33.51 -28.34
CA CYS A 17 -0.48 -33.08 -26.99
C CYS A 17 0.74 -33.05 -26.05
N LYS A 18 1.67 -32.13 -26.31
CA LYS A 18 2.46 -31.53 -25.21
C LYS A 18 1.62 -30.38 -24.65
N GLY A 19 0.67 -30.71 -23.78
CA GLY A 19 -0.05 -29.72 -22.98
C GLY A 19 0.97 -28.96 -22.15
N ASN A 20 1.17 -27.69 -22.48
CA ASN A 20 1.92 -26.77 -21.63
C ASN A 20 0.96 -26.30 -20.54
N ASP A 21 0.55 -27.23 -19.66
CA ASP A 21 -0.38 -26.99 -18.56
C ASP A 21 0.34 -26.13 -17.52
N LYS A 22 0.50 -24.84 -17.83
CA LYS A 22 0.75 -23.84 -16.80
C LYS A 22 -0.51 -23.84 -15.94
N PHE A 23 -0.41 -24.40 -14.73
CA PHE A 23 -1.44 -24.28 -13.70
C PHE A 23 -1.77 -22.79 -13.54
N VAL A 24 -2.90 -22.36 -14.09
CA VAL A 24 -3.38 -20.99 -13.92
C VAL A 24 -4.00 -20.92 -12.53
N LEU A 25 -3.27 -20.33 -11.59
CA LEU A 25 -3.80 -20.07 -10.26
C LEU A 25 -4.94 -19.05 -10.37
N ARG A 26 -6.03 -19.29 -9.65
CA ARG A 26 -7.14 -18.35 -9.54
C ARG A 26 -6.71 -17.06 -8.82
N GLY A 27 -7.43 -15.97 -9.07
CA GLY A 27 -7.25 -14.71 -8.36
C GLY A 27 -7.43 -14.89 -6.86
N SER A 28 -6.57 -14.28 -6.05
CA SER A 28 -6.75 -14.24 -4.61
C SER A 28 -7.91 -13.33 -4.19
N ILE A 29 -8.44 -13.56 -3.00
CA ILE A 29 -9.51 -12.75 -2.39
C ILE A 29 -9.05 -12.17 -1.05
N GLY A 30 -9.79 -11.19 -0.55
CA GLY A 30 -9.53 -10.57 0.75
C GLY A 30 -9.46 -9.05 0.66
N LYS A 31 -9.73 -8.40 1.80
CA LYS A 31 -9.56 -6.95 1.94
C LYS A 31 -8.08 -6.61 2.05
N ILE A 32 -7.71 -5.43 1.57
CA ILE A 32 -6.39 -4.83 1.79
C ILE A 32 -6.11 -4.73 3.29
N ASN A 33 -4.86 -4.96 3.67
CA ASN A 33 -4.34 -4.93 5.03
C ASN A 33 -5.14 -5.81 5.99
N LYS A 34 -5.54 -7.00 5.52
CA LYS A 34 -6.17 -8.03 6.33
C LYS A 34 -5.39 -9.32 6.24
N VAL A 35 -5.07 -9.92 7.38
CA VAL A 35 -4.37 -11.20 7.49
C VAL A 35 -5.28 -12.27 8.09
N MET A 36 -5.33 -13.43 7.45
CA MET A 36 -5.96 -14.62 8.00
C MET A 36 -4.93 -15.46 8.76
N VAL A 37 -5.14 -15.64 10.06
CA VAL A 37 -4.28 -16.43 10.94
C VAL A 37 -4.84 -17.84 11.04
N VAL A 38 -4.02 -18.84 10.70
CA VAL A 38 -4.33 -20.26 10.81
C VAL A 38 -3.55 -20.82 12.00
N THR A 39 -4.24 -21.03 13.12
CA THR A 39 -3.69 -21.49 14.41
C THR A 39 -4.80 -22.15 15.23
N ASN A 40 -4.49 -22.98 16.22
CA ASN A 40 -5.53 -23.61 17.05
C ASN A 40 -6.29 -22.56 17.87
N ALA A 41 -7.52 -22.90 18.26
CA ALA A 41 -8.36 -22.00 19.06
C ALA A 41 -7.77 -21.73 20.46
N SER A 42 -7.03 -22.69 21.03
CA SER A 42 -6.26 -22.52 22.27
C SER A 42 -5.26 -21.38 22.14
N ASP A 43 -4.38 -21.45 21.13
CA ASP A 43 -3.27 -20.52 20.96
C ASP A 43 -3.79 -19.12 20.58
N TRP A 44 -4.88 -19.08 19.81
CA TRP A 44 -5.56 -17.82 19.47
C TRP A 44 -6.15 -17.09 20.67
N ASN A 45 -6.74 -17.84 21.61
CA ASN A 45 -7.33 -17.27 22.81
C ASN A 45 -6.28 -17.06 23.92
N GLY A 46 -5.10 -17.68 23.80
CA GLY A 46 -3.97 -17.54 24.71
C GLY A 46 -3.03 -16.39 24.37
N ASP A 47 -1.80 -16.49 24.88
CA ASP A 47 -0.78 -15.45 24.78
C ASP A 47 -0.31 -15.21 23.35
N LEU A 48 -0.20 -16.27 22.54
CA LEU A 48 0.19 -16.14 21.13
C LEU A 48 -0.79 -15.24 20.36
N GLY A 49 -2.09 -15.52 20.43
CA GLY A 49 -3.09 -14.72 19.75
C GLY A 49 -3.19 -13.30 20.31
N LYS A 50 -2.88 -13.09 21.60
CA LYS A 50 -2.74 -11.74 22.17
C LYS A 50 -1.60 -10.98 21.51
N GLU A 51 -0.43 -11.59 21.37
CA GLU A 51 0.71 -10.91 20.73
C GLU A 51 0.48 -10.65 19.25
N ILE A 52 -0.12 -11.57 18.51
CA ILE A 52 -0.47 -11.33 17.11
C ILE A 52 -1.42 -10.12 16.99
N ARG A 53 -2.44 -10.05 17.85
CA ARG A 53 -3.39 -8.92 17.85
C ARG A 53 -2.75 -7.60 18.27
N ASN A 54 -1.81 -7.62 19.21
CA ASN A 54 -1.09 -6.42 19.64
C ASN A 54 -0.20 -5.90 18.49
N SER A 55 0.63 -6.77 17.92
CA SER A 55 1.55 -6.43 16.83
C SER A 55 0.82 -5.94 15.58
N PHE A 56 -0.19 -6.68 15.11
CA PHE A 56 -0.87 -6.30 13.87
C PHE A 56 -1.88 -5.17 14.11
N GLY A 57 -2.40 -5.10 15.33
CA GLY A 57 -3.34 -4.09 15.81
C GLY A 57 -2.72 -2.74 16.16
N GLU A 58 -1.39 -2.57 16.02
CA GLU A 58 -0.73 -1.27 16.15
C GLU A 58 -1.44 -0.23 15.30
N LEU A 59 -1.65 0.96 15.87
CA LEU A 59 -2.43 2.01 15.23
C LEU A 59 -1.62 2.71 14.15
N MET A 60 -2.22 2.87 12.98
CA MET A 60 -1.61 3.63 11.89
C MET A 60 -1.52 5.10 12.27
N VAL A 61 -0.30 5.62 12.25
CA VAL A 61 -0.02 7.03 12.57
C VAL A 61 -0.59 7.96 11.50
N GLY A 62 -1.06 9.14 11.92
CA GLY A 62 -1.58 10.18 11.04
C GLY A 62 -3.06 10.04 10.67
N LEU A 63 -3.77 9.04 11.20
CA LEU A 63 -5.22 8.93 11.01
C LEU A 63 -6.01 9.71 12.09
N PRO A 64 -7.14 10.35 11.72
CA PRO A 64 -8.01 11.01 12.69
C PRO A 64 -8.80 10.03 13.57
N GLN A 65 -9.16 8.86 13.04
CA GLN A 65 -9.70 7.75 13.83
C GLN A 65 -8.63 6.67 13.98
N PRO A 66 -8.44 6.10 15.18
CA PRO A 66 -7.47 5.02 15.37
C PRO A 66 -7.89 3.78 14.58
N GLU A 67 -7.06 3.37 13.63
CA GLU A 67 -7.25 2.17 12.83
C GLU A 67 -5.97 1.32 12.84
N PRO A 68 -6.07 -0.02 12.94
CA PRO A 68 -4.91 -0.88 12.99
C PRO A 68 -4.20 -0.97 11.62
N ILE A 69 -2.87 -1.06 11.63
CA ILE A 69 -2.06 -1.23 10.42
C ILE A 69 -2.53 -2.48 9.66
N LEU A 70 -2.74 -3.60 10.35
CA LEU A 70 -3.30 -4.84 9.81
C LEU A 70 -4.52 -5.30 10.64
N SER A 71 -5.59 -5.69 9.96
CA SER A 71 -6.72 -6.37 10.61
C SER A 71 -6.50 -7.88 10.58
N VAL A 72 -6.82 -8.57 11.67
CA VAL A 72 -6.66 -10.03 11.76
C VAL A 72 -8.00 -10.74 11.83
N SER A 73 -8.04 -11.96 11.31
CA SER A 73 -9.11 -12.93 11.56
C SER A 73 -8.50 -14.31 11.72
N GLN A 74 -9.08 -15.16 12.57
CA GLN A 74 -8.55 -16.50 12.82
C GLN A 74 -9.41 -17.59 12.18
N ILE A 75 -8.75 -18.69 11.82
CA ILE A 75 -9.38 -19.95 11.49
C ILE A 75 -8.56 -21.13 12.06
N ALA A 76 -9.24 -22.15 12.56
CA ALA A 76 -8.58 -23.36 13.04
C ALA A 76 -8.02 -24.19 11.85
N PRO A 77 -6.94 -24.96 12.03
CA PRO A 77 -6.33 -25.74 10.95
C PRO A 77 -7.29 -26.71 10.26
N ASN A 78 -8.20 -27.33 11.03
CA ASN A 78 -9.25 -28.21 10.50
C ASN A 78 -10.28 -27.46 9.61
N GLY A 79 -10.49 -26.17 9.86
CA GLY A 79 -11.36 -25.29 9.08
C GLY A 79 -10.67 -24.66 7.87
N PHE A 80 -9.34 -24.80 7.72
CA PHE A 80 -8.56 -24.22 6.63
C PHE A 80 -8.73 -24.97 5.29
N GLY A 81 -9.97 -24.97 4.80
CA GLY A 81 -10.38 -25.62 3.55
C GLY A 81 -10.08 -24.81 2.28
N SER A 82 -10.54 -25.34 1.14
CA SER A 82 -10.29 -24.78 -0.20
C SER A 82 -10.77 -23.33 -0.40
N MET A 83 -11.83 -22.92 0.30
CA MET A 83 -12.35 -21.55 0.27
C MET A 83 -11.44 -20.55 1.00
N MET A 84 -10.76 -20.99 2.05
CA MET A 84 -9.91 -20.11 2.87
C MET A 84 -8.53 -19.96 2.26
N LYS A 85 -8.06 -21.02 1.60
CA LYS A 85 -6.81 -21.07 0.85
C LYS A 85 -6.67 -20.01 -0.26
N VAL A 86 -7.75 -19.37 -0.74
CA VAL A 86 -7.63 -18.25 -1.72
C VAL A 86 -7.35 -16.90 -1.10
N THR A 87 -7.33 -16.81 0.23
CA THR A 87 -7.07 -15.54 0.90
C THR A 87 -5.65 -15.07 0.56
N ARG A 88 -5.52 -13.77 0.25
CA ARG A 88 -4.27 -13.17 -0.21
C ARG A 88 -3.15 -13.23 0.83
N ASN A 89 -3.44 -12.84 2.06
CA ASN A 89 -2.46 -12.78 3.15
C ASN A 89 -2.84 -13.80 4.24
N ILE A 90 -1.98 -14.80 4.43
CA ILE A 90 -2.21 -15.91 5.35
C ILE A 90 -0.99 -16.06 6.27
N LEU A 91 -1.21 -16.11 7.58
CA LEU A 91 -0.21 -16.47 8.59
C LEU A 91 -0.55 -17.87 9.09
N ILE A 92 0.30 -18.85 8.84
CA ILE A 92 0.18 -20.20 9.41
C ILE A 92 1.16 -20.28 10.56
N ILE A 93 0.64 -20.44 11.77
CA ILE A 93 1.44 -20.37 13.00
C ILE A 93 1.01 -21.43 14.01
N GLY A 94 1.97 -22.03 14.71
CA GLY A 94 1.72 -23.04 15.74
C GLY A 94 2.94 -23.92 16.02
N GLU A 95 2.73 -25.01 16.75
CA GLU A 95 3.79 -25.94 17.15
C GLU A 95 4.23 -26.88 16.00
N SER A 96 5.50 -27.29 16.01
CA SER A 96 6.12 -28.28 15.12
C SER A 96 7.38 -28.86 15.78
N ASP A 97 7.91 -29.96 15.26
CA ASP A 97 9.13 -30.60 15.79
C ASP A 97 10.38 -29.69 15.77
N GLN A 98 10.34 -28.59 15.01
CA GLN A 98 11.47 -27.67 14.80
C GLN A 98 11.00 -26.23 14.61
N GLU A 99 11.80 -25.28 15.11
CA GLU A 99 11.62 -23.85 14.80
C GLU A 99 11.82 -23.59 13.30
N LYS A 100 10.81 -23.02 12.63
CA LYS A 100 10.85 -22.72 11.19
C LYS A 100 10.18 -21.39 10.88
N PHE A 101 10.82 -20.61 10.01
CA PHE A 101 10.25 -19.40 9.43
C PHE A 101 10.49 -19.40 7.93
N TYR A 102 9.42 -19.24 7.14
CA TYR A 102 9.55 -19.06 5.69
C TYR A 102 8.30 -18.42 5.08
N ILE A 103 8.52 -17.76 3.94
CA ILE A 103 7.47 -17.08 3.17
C ILE A 103 7.30 -17.83 1.85
N LYS A 104 6.05 -18.12 1.47
CA LYS A 104 5.69 -18.66 0.15
C LYS A 104 4.77 -17.69 -0.57
N LYS A 105 5.07 -17.43 -1.84
CA LYS A 105 4.19 -16.68 -2.73
C LYS A 105 3.37 -17.64 -3.62
N ASN A 106 2.14 -17.25 -3.95
CA ASN A 106 1.29 -17.87 -4.96
C ASN A 106 1.11 -19.39 -4.81
N VAL A 107 0.79 -19.88 -3.60
CA VAL A 107 0.64 -21.33 -3.35
C VAL A 107 -0.70 -21.86 -3.86
N TYR A 108 -1.79 -21.14 -3.61
CA TYR A 108 -3.16 -21.55 -3.91
C TYR A 108 -3.91 -20.55 -4.81
N ALA A 109 -3.48 -19.29 -4.80
CA ALA A 109 -4.06 -18.19 -5.55
C ALA A 109 -2.97 -17.17 -5.90
N GLN A 110 -3.26 -16.20 -6.78
CA GLN A 110 -2.32 -15.15 -7.14
C GLN A 110 -2.98 -13.76 -7.25
N PRO A 111 -2.32 -12.68 -6.79
CA PRO A 111 -1.12 -12.70 -5.94
C PRO A 111 -1.47 -13.20 -4.53
N GLN A 112 -0.57 -13.92 -3.87
CA GLN A 112 -0.77 -14.43 -2.52
C GLN A 112 0.55 -14.50 -1.76
N THR A 113 0.50 -14.16 -0.47
CA THR A 113 1.61 -14.25 0.48
C THR A 113 1.19 -15.10 1.68
N ILE A 114 1.84 -16.24 1.85
CA ILE A 114 1.65 -17.15 2.99
C ILE A 114 2.94 -17.17 3.80
N ILE A 115 2.84 -16.83 5.08
CA ILE A 115 3.98 -16.85 6.00
C ILE A 115 3.77 -17.98 6.99
N TYR A 116 4.81 -18.76 7.22
CA TYR A 116 4.81 -19.90 8.11
C TYR A 116 5.75 -19.60 9.28
N VAL A 117 5.25 -19.76 10.50
CA VAL A 117 5.99 -19.56 11.74
C VAL A 117 5.75 -20.77 12.64
N TYR A 118 6.80 -21.51 12.96
CA TYR A 118 6.70 -22.68 13.82
C TYR A 118 7.73 -22.63 14.94
N GLY A 119 7.35 -23.18 16.10
CA GLY A 119 8.19 -23.39 17.29
C GLY A 119 7.94 -24.79 17.88
N THR A 120 8.77 -25.21 18.83
CA THR A 120 8.67 -26.54 19.47
C THR A 120 7.62 -26.62 20.58
N ASP A 121 7.18 -25.47 21.07
CA ASP A 121 6.22 -25.27 22.15
C ASP A 121 5.65 -23.83 22.05
N ASP A 122 4.61 -23.51 22.82
CA ASP A 122 3.99 -22.18 22.83
C ASP A 122 4.97 -21.01 23.03
N GLU A 123 5.93 -21.14 23.96
CA GLU A 123 6.90 -20.08 24.25
C GLU A 123 7.84 -19.81 23.07
N SER A 124 8.34 -20.87 22.44
CA SER A 124 9.19 -20.78 21.25
C SER A 124 8.43 -20.27 20.04
N VAL A 125 7.14 -20.58 19.87
CA VAL A 125 6.30 -20.00 18.82
C VAL A 125 6.18 -18.48 18.98
N ILE A 126 5.91 -18.00 20.20
CA ILE A 126 5.83 -16.56 20.49
C ILE A 126 7.18 -15.89 20.23
N LYS A 127 8.27 -16.50 20.67
CA LYS A 127 9.63 -16.01 20.42
C LYS A 127 9.94 -15.91 18.93
N MET A 128 9.56 -16.93 18.15
CA MET A 128 9.74 -16.94 16.70
C MET A 128 8.88 -15.86 16.02
N PHE A 129 7.63 -15.68 16.45
CA PHE A 129 6.77 -14.60 15.95
C PHE A 129 7.40 -13.23 16.20
N LYS A 130 7.80 -12.92 17.44
CA LYS A 130 8.45 -11.64 17.80
C LYS A 130 9.75 -11.41 17.06
N LYS A 131 10.57 -12.45 16.89
CA LYS A 131 11.84 -12.38 16.16
C LYS A 131 11.65 -11.94 14.70
N TYR A 132 10.56 -12.36 14.06
CA TYR A 132 10.27 -12.08 12.64
C TYR A 132 9.15 -11.06 12.42
N GLU A 133 8.62 -10.46 13.49
CA GLU A 133 7.42 -9.61 13.49
C GLU A 133 7.48 -8.51 12.41
N LYS A 134 8.57 -7.73 12.40
CA LYS A 134 8.76 -6.68 11.39
C LYS A 134 8.75 -7.25 9.97
N GLN A 135 9.46 -8.36 9.74
CA GLN A 135 9.53 -8.99 8.42
C GLN A 135 8.16 -9.53 7.97
N ILE A 136 7.35 -10.03 8.91
CA ILE A 136 5.99 -10.52 8.66
C ILE A 136 5.09 -9.37 8.24
N ILE A 137 5.07 -8.28 9.01
CA ILE A 137 4.23 -7.10 8.74
C ILE A 137 4.62 -6.47 7.41
N ASP A 138 5.93 -6.21 7.20
CA ASP A 138 6.44 -5.62 5.97
C ASP A 138 6.07 -6.46 4.74
N ALA A 139 6.16 -7.79 4.82
CA ALA A 139 5.83 -8.69 3.71
C ALA A 139 4.35 -8.63 3.32
N TYR A 140 3.43 -8.49 4.29
CA TYR A 140 2.01 -8.33 3.98
C TYR A 140 1.67 -6.96 3.41
N ILE A 141 2.26 -5.89 3.97
CA ILE A 141 2.08 -4.53 3.47
C ILE A 141 2.59 -4.43 2.02
N GLU A 142 3.79 -4.93 1.75
CA GLU A 142 4.36 -4.93 0.40
C GLU A 142 3.52 -5.74 -0.58
N SER A 143 3.03 -6.91 -0.15
CA SER A 143 2.13 -7.74 -0.98
C SER A 143 0.83 -7.02 -1.34
N ASP A 144 0.29 -6.20 -0.45
CA ASP A 144 -0.92 -5.41 -0.72
C ASP A 144 -0.63 -4.16 -1.56
N ILE A 145 0.54 -3.55 -1.42
CA ILE A 145 1.03 -2.46 -2.29
C ILE A 145 1.17 -2.99 -3.72
N GLU A 146 1.91 -4.08 -3.93
CA GLU A 146 2.12 -4.71 -5.25
C GLU A 146 0.78 -5.01 -5.94
N MET A 147 -0.19 -5.57 -5.20
CA MET A 147 -1.52 -5.88 -5.72
C MET A 147 -2.31 -4.62 -6.09
N THR A 148 -2.26 -3.59 -5.23
CA THR A 148 -2.95 -2.32 -5.48
C THR A 148 -2.39 -1.64 -6.73
N GLN A 149 -1.07 -1.58 -6.85
CA GLN A 149 -0.38 -1.09 -8.04
C GLN A 149 -0.73 -1.90 -9.28
N HIS A 150 -0.83 -3.23 -9.18
CA HIS A 150 -1.24 -4.09 -10.29
C HIS A 150 -2.65 -3.74 -10.80
N ILE A 151 -3.62 -3.62 -9.89
CA ILE A 151 -4.99 -3.20 -10.22
C ILE A 151 -4.98 -1.83 -10.89
N PHE A 152 -4.26 -0.86 -10.31
CA PHE A 152 -4.22 0.50 -10.82
C PHE A 152 -3.51 0.60 -12.18
N ASN A 153 -2.48 -0.19 -12.41
CA ASN A 153 -1.75 -0.24 -13.67
C ASN A 153 -2.64 -0.71 -14.83
N SER A 154 -3.67 -1.53 -14.58
CA SER A 154 -4.61 -1.96 -15.63
C SER A 154 -5.46 -0.82 -16.22
N ARG A 155 -5.60 0.28 -15.48
CA ARG A 155 -6.39 1.47 -15.82
C ARG A 155 -5.58 2.76 -15.70
N LYS A 156 -4.26 2.66 -15.88
CA LYS A 156 -3.38 3.81 -15.74
C LYS A 156 -3.55 4.80 -16.89
N ILE A 157 -3.35 6.07 -16.58
CA ILE A 157 -3.19 7.12 -17.57
C ILE A 157 -1.71 7.38 -17.85
N ASP A 158 -1.40 7.85 -19.05
CA ASP A 158 -0.04 8.23 -19.42
C ASP A 158 0.38 9.47 -18.62
N ASN A 159 1.57 9.43 -18.00
CA ASN A 159 2.08 10.57 -17.25
C ASN A 159 2.47 11.73 -18.17
N SER A 160 2.73 11.51 -19.47
CA SER A 160 3.15 12.56 -20.41
C SER A 160 2.10 13.64 -20.65
N ILE A 161 0.85 13.40 -20.26
CA ILE A 161 -0.22 14.42 -20.34
C ILE A 161 -0.02 15.53 -19.31
N TYR A 162 0.78 15.28 -18.27
CA TYR A 162 1.04 16.22 -17.18
C TYR A 162 2.35 16.97 -17.41
N LYS A 163 2.25 18.29 -17.51
CA LYS A 163 3.40 19.18 -17.72
C LYS A 163 4.35 19.09 -16.53
N THR A 164 3.82 19.17 -15.32
CA THR A 164 4.62 19.11 -14.09
C THR A 164 5.42 17.81 -13.98
N LEU A 165 4.81 16.64 -14.25
CA LEU A 165 5.54 15.36 -14.20
C LEU A 165 6.63 15.28 -15.25
N THR A 166 6.37 15.79 -16.45
CA THR A 166 7.34 15.85 -17.55
C THR A 166 8.52 16.75 -17.18
N ASN A 167 8.27 17.97 -16.67
CA ASN A 167 9.29 18.91 -16.24
C ASN A 167 10.13 18.38 -15.06
N LEU A 168 9.48 17.67 -14.13
CA LEU A 168 10.16 17.06 -13.00
C LEU A 168 10.90 15.76 -13.38
N GLY A 169 10.64 15.15 -14.53
CA GLY A 169 11.20 13.84 -14.87
C GLY A 169 10.73 12.73 -13.93
N VAL A 170 9.48 12.84 -13.46
CA VAL A 170 8.85 11.93 -12.49
C VAL A 170 7.76 11.14 -13.19
N SER A 171 7.61 9.86 -12.84
CA SER A 171 6.50 9.02 -13.27
C SER A 171 6.03 8.13 -12.13
N PHE A 172 4.72 7.88 -12.06
CA PHE A 172 4.10 6.94 -11.12
C PHE A 172 2.73 6.50 -11.67
N ILE A 173 2.19 5.42 -11.11
CA ILE A 173 0.91 4.85 -11.54
C ILE A 173 -0.21 5.79 -11.11
N ILE A 174 -0.85 6.46 -12.07
CA ILE A 174 -2.06 7.25 -11.83
C ILE A 174 -3.23 6.51 -12.46
N PRO A 175 -4.25 6.09 -11.69
CA PRO A 175 -5.45 5.49 -12.27
C PRO A 175 -6.36 6.54 -12.94
N ASP A 176 -7.11 6.13 -13.96
CA ASP A 176 -8.04 6.94 -14.77
C ASP A 176 -9.18 7.69 -14.04
N ASN A 177 -9.42 7.34 -12.78
CA ASN A 177 -10.41 7.99 -11.92
C ASN A 177 -9.86 9.21 -11.16
N PHE A 178 -8.57 9.52 -11.29
CA PHE A 178 -8.02 10.82 -10.91
C PHE A 178 -8.20 11.81 -12.05
N LYS A 179 -8.70 13.00 -11.73
CA LYS A 179 -8.90 14.12 -12.65
C LYS A 179 -8.02 15.29 -12.25
N THR A 180 -7.54 16.05 -13.23
CA THR A 180 -6.73 17.25 -12.99
C THR A 180 -7.59 18.33 -12.35
N VAL A 181 -7.11 18.90 -11.25
CA VAL A 181 -7.62 20.14 -10.66
C VAL A 181 -6.77 21.31 -11.15
N ASP A 182 -5.45 21.17 -11.09
CA ASP A 182 -4.50 22.16 -11.60
C ASP A 182 -3.19 21.48 -12.06
N ASP A 183 -2.53 22.05 -13.07
CA ASP A 183 -1.22 21.63 -13.59
C ASP A 183 -0.49 22.84 -14.20
N THR A 184 0.33 23.49 -13.39
CA THR A 184 1.04 24.72 -13.76
C THR A 184 2.37 24.47 -14.46
N GLY A 185 2.87 23.23 -14.42
CA GLY A 185 4.23 22.86 -14.83
C GLY A 185 5.24 22.86 -13.67
N GLU A 186 4.90 23.51 -12.55
CA GLU A 186 5.67 23.50 -11.29
C GLU A 186 4.91 22.80 -10.15
N PHE A 187 3.58 22.75 -10.26
CA PHE A 187 2.66 22.16 -9.30
C PHE A 187 1.56 21.40 -10.04
N LEU A 188 1.30 20.17 -9.59
CA LEU A 188 0.24 19.31 -10.06
C LEU A 188 -0.70 18.98 -8.92
N TRP A 189 -2.00 19.13 -9.14
CA TRP A 189 -3.05 18.65 -8.26
C TRP A 189 -4.02 17.76 -9.02
N LEU A 190 -4.12 16.51 -8.55
CA LEU A 190 -5.10 15.54 -9.03
C LEU A 190 -6.10 15.21 -7.94
N ARG A 191 -7.35 14.95 -8.35
CA ARG A 191 -8.44 14.58 -7.45
C ARG A 191 -9.22 13.39 -7.99
N GLN A 192 -9.44 12.41 -7.12
CA GLN A 192 -10.40 11.32 -7.31
C GLN A 192 -11.58 11.58 -6.38
N HIS A 193 -12.79 11.68 -6.93
CA HIS A 193 -14.01 11.70 -6.12
C HIS A 193 -14.33 10.30 -5.59
N LEU A 194 -14.60 10.19 -4.30
CA LEU A 194 -15.00 8.94 -3.66
C LEU A 194 -16.51 8.79 -3.80
N THR A 195 -16.94 8.04 -4.83
CA THR A 195 -18.35 7.88 -5.21
C THR A 195 -18.87 6.44 -5.03
N SER A 196 -18.02 5.52 -4.56
CA SER A 196 -18.35 4.10 -4.44
C SER A 196 -18.12 3.54 -3.04
N GLY A 197 -18.92 2.53 -2.67
CA GLY A 197 -18.80 1.82 -1.39
C GLY A 197 -19.42 2.56 -0.20
N ILE A 198 -18.74 2.54 0.95
CA ILE A 198 -19.22 3.13 2.22
C ILE A 198 -19.11 4.67 2.18
N ALA A 199 -18.15 5.21 1.42
CA ALA A 199 -17.97 6.64 1.24
C ALA A 199 -18.88 7.15 0.11
N LYS A 200 -19.94 7.89 0.47
CA LYS A 200 -20.83 8.55 -0.51
C LYS A 200 -20.40 9.98 -0.83
N THR A 201 -19.50 10.53 -0.02
CA THR A 201 -18.93 11.87 -0.16
C THR A 201 -17.45 11.81 0.25
N GLY A 202 -16.60 12.52 -0.49
CA GLY A 202 -15.17 12.58 -0.20
C GLY A 202 -14.30 12.67 -1.44
N SER A 203 -13.00 12.80 -1.22
CA SER A 203 -12.00 12.79 -2.28
C SER A 203 -10.65 12.28 -1.79
N ASN A 204 -9.96 11.57 -2.68
CA ASN A 204 -8.51 11.38 -2.61
C ASN A 204 -7.85 12.44 -3.48
N ASN A 205 -6.75 13.01 -3.01
CA ASN A 205 -6.03 14.05 -3.70
C ASN A 205 -4.55 13.69 -3.75
N ILE A 206 -3.90 14.04 -4.86
CA ILE A 206 -2.46 13.90 -5.05
C ILE A 206 -1.91 15.28 -5.42
N LEU A 207 -0.86 15.71 -4.72
CA LEU A 207 -0.05 16.86 -5.08
C LEU A 207 1.34 16.40 -5.50
N VAL A 208 1.90 17.06 -6.51
CA VAL A 208 3.30 16.88 -6.90
C VAL A 208 3.93 18.23 -7.21
N TYR A 209 5.08 18.48 -6.62
CA TYR A 209 5.86 19.70 -6.83
C TYR A 209 7.33 19.44 -6.48
N SER A 210 8.18 20.45 -6.64
CA SER A 210 9.55 20.42 -6.14
C SER A 210 9.94 21.71 -5.45
N ILE A 211 10.85 21.62 -4.50
CA ILE A 211 11.49 22.76 -3.84
C ILE A 211 13.02 22.70 -4.00
N PRO A 212 13.74 23.83 -3.93
CA PRO A 212 15.19 23.82 -3.94
C PRO A 212 15.76 23.00 -2.77
N LEU A 213 16.81 22.21 -3.05
CA LEU A 213 17.57 21.54 -2.00
C LEU A 213 18.60 22.54 -1.47
N VAL A 214 18.33 23.12 -0.30
CA VAL A 214 19.25 24.07 0.36
C VAL A 214 20.18 23.33 1.30
N ASP A 215 19.61 22.51 2.18
CA ASP A 215 20.33 21.71 3.18
C ASP A 215 19.65 20.34 3.30
N GLU A 216 20.41 19.28 3.02
CA GLU A 216 19.90 17.91 3.01
C GLU A 216 19.47 17.44 4.41
N ASP A 217 20.18 17.87 5.45
CA ASP A 217 19.92 17.43 6.82
C ASP A 217 18.70 18.12 7.43
N LYS A 218 18.32 19.28 6.88
CA LYS A 218 17.13 20.03 7.28
C LYS A 218 15.88 19.72 6.47
N VAL A 219 15.94 18.80 5.50
CA VAL A 219 14.76 18.45 4.70
C VAL A 219 13.62 17.99 5.59
N ALA A 220 13.89 17.07 6.54
CA ALA A 220 12.88 16.54 7.45
C ALA A 220 12.25 17.61 8.35
N GLU A 221 13.06 18.53 8.89
CA GLU A 221 12.62 19.61 9.78
C GLU A 221 11.70 20.62 9.08
N ASN A 222 11.88 20.82 7.77
CA ASN A 222 11.15 21.80 6.98
C ASN A 222 9.87 21.26 6.32
N ILE A 223 9.57 19.96 6.43
CA ILE A 223 8.44 19.34 5.72
C ILE A 223 7.12 20.06 6.04
N VAL A 224 6.83 20.31 7.32
CA VAL A 224 5.57 20.97 7.72
C VAL A 224 5.49 22.39 7.17
N ALA A 225 6.54 23.20 7.34
CA ALA A 225 6.57 24.57 6.84
C ALA A 225 6.39 24.65 5.32
N VAL A 226 7.01 23.74 4.56
CA VAL A 226 6.84 23.65 3.10
C VAL A 226 5.40 23.28 2.75
N ARG A 227 4.82 22.29 3.43
CA ARG A 227 3.44 21.84 3.18
C ARG A 227 2.46 22.98 3.39
N ASP A 228 2.58 23.70 4.50
CA ASP A 228 1.66 24.78 4.85
C ASP A 228 1.79 25.95 3.86
N SER A 229 3.02 26.27 3.41
CA SER A 229 3.25 27.26 2.35
C SER A 229 2.62 26.87 1.01
N ILE A 230 2.68 25.58 0.64
CA ILE A 230 2.04 25.07 -0.58
C ILE A 230 0.52 25.05 -0.43
N GLY A 231 0.00 24.68 0.75
CA GLY A 231 -1.41 24.70 1.07
C GLY A 231 -2.01 26.11 0.98
N GLU A 232 -1.34 27.10 1.57
CA GLU A 232 -1.72 28.51 1.48
C GLU A 232 -1.76 29.02 0.04
N LYS A 233 -0.77 28.64 -0.78
CA LYS A 233 -0.66 29.12 -2.15
C LYS A 233 -1.63 28.45 -3.12
N TYR A 234 -1.87 27.15 -2.98
CA TYR A 234 -2.53 26.33 -4.02
C TYR A 234 -3.83 25.65 -3.58
N ILE A 235 -4.14 25.62 -2.29
CA ILE A 235 -5.29 24.87 -1.75
C ILE A 235 -6.16 25.80 -0.89
N PRO A 236 -6.91 26.71 -1.53
CA PRO A 236 -7.79 27.63 -0.81
C PRO A 236 -8.98 26.90 -0.19
N GLY A 237 -9.45 27.43 0.93
CA GLY A 237 -10.75 27.10 1.52
C GLY A 237 -11.89 27.86 0.84
N SER A 238 -13.04 27.93 1.51
CA SER A 238 -14.21 28.65 0.98
C SER A 238 -13.99 30.17 0.93
N ASP A 239 -13.27 30.72 1.91
CA ASP A 239 -12.75 32.09 1.90
C ASP A 239 -11.25 32.05 1.54
N GLN A 240 -10.90 32.52 0.34
CA GLN A 240 -9.54 32.42 -0.19
C GLN A 240 -8.53 33.32 0.52
N GLU A 241 -8.98 34.33 1.27
CA GLU A 241 -8.07 35.24 1.98
C GLU A 241 -7.67 34.70 3.35
N THR A 242 -8.55 33.93 3.99
CA THR A 242 -8.38 33.53 5.41
C THR A 242 -8.38 32.02 5.64
N MET A 243 -8.80 31.22 4.65
CA MET A 243 -8.91 29.78 4.74
C MET A 243 -8.05 29.11 3.69
N TYR A 244 -7.19 28.20 4.13
CA TYR A 244 -6.34 27.38 3.28
C TYR A 244 -5.92 26.12 4.02
N MET A 245 -5.44 25.13 3.27
CA MET A 245 -4.94 23.90 3.87
C MET A 245 -3.66 24.14 4.68
N ILE A 246 -3.64 23.63 5.90
CA ILE A 246 -2.47 23.54 6.78
C ILE A 246 -2.34 22.12 7.33
N THR A 247 -1.18 21.81 7.86
CA THR A 247 -0.97 20.68 8.75
C THR A 247 -1.68 20.97 10.08
N GLU A 248 -2.42 19.99 10.61
CA GLU A 248 -3.17 20.16 11.87
C GLU A 248 -2.22 20.52 13.02
N GLU A 249 -2.45 21.66 13.66
CA GLU A 249 -1.52 22.23 14.67
C GLU A 249 -1.51 21.43 15.98
N ALA A 250 -2.60 20.71 16.28
CA ALA A 250 -2.78 20.00 17.54
C ALA A 250 -1.83 18.78 17.70
N TYR A 251 -1.29 18.23 16.61
CA TYR A 251 -0.46 17.03 16.64
C TYR A 251 0.70 17.11 15.65
N THR A 252 1.92 16.84 16.14
CA THR A 252 3.09 16.76 15.27
C THR A 252 3.01 15.54 14.35
N PRO A 253 3.17 15.71 13.02
CA PRO A 253 3.29 14.59 12.10
C PRO A 253 4.46 13.67 12.44
N PHE A 254 4.33 12.40 12.09
CA PHE A 254 5.42 11.45 12.23
C PHE A 254 6.21 11.35 10.93
N THR A 255 7.51 11.59 11.00
CA THR A 255 8.44 11.52 9.87
C THR A 255 9.42 10.38 10.08
N SER A 256 9.62 9.56 9.05
CA SER A 256 10.61 8.49 9.03
C SER A 256 11.44 8.55 7.75
N GLU A 257 12.72 8.19 7.85
CA GLU A 257 13.58 8.07 6.68
C GLU A 257 13.29 6.77 5.94
N VAL A 258 13.12 6.87 4.62
CA VAL A 258 12.81 5.75 3.73
C VAL A 258 13.66 5.82 2.46
N LYS A 259 13.61 4.76 1.66
CA LYS A 259 14.17 4.75 0.31
C LYS A 259 13.03 4.69 -0.70
N LEU A 260 12.92 5.71 -1.55
CA LEU A 260 11.90 5.78 -2.60
C LEU A 260 12.56 6.12 -3.94
N ALA A 261 12.14 5.46 -5.02
CA ALA A 261 12.76 5.59 -6.35
C ALA A 261 14.29 5.40 -6.33
N GLY A 262 14.80 4.56 -5.42
CA GLY A 262 16.24 4.32 -5.24
C GLY A 262 17.00 5.43 -4.50
N LYS A 263 16.35 6.53 -4.12
CA LYS A 263 16.95 7.71 -3.48
C LYS A 263 16.56 7.78 -2.00
N ARG A 264 17.35 8.51 -1.20
CA ARG A 264 17.02 8.89 0.18
C ARG A 264 15.77 9.77 0.16
N ALA A 265 14.80 9.46 1.01
CA ALA A 265 13.54 10.18 1.09
C ALA A 265 13.01 10.18 2.51
N PHE A 266 12.02 11.03 2.78
CA PHE A 266 11.30 11.04 4.04
C PHE A 266 9.83 10.75 3.80
N GLU A 267 9.28 9.79 4.54
CA GLU A 267 7.85 9.52 4.62
C GLU A 267 7.30 10.26 5.84
N THR A 268 6.34 11.17 5.63
CA THR A 268 5.66 11.89 6.71
C THR A 268 4.17 11.59 6.70
N ARG A 269 3.62 11.20 7.85
CA ARG A 269 2.19 10.96 8.04
C ARG A 269 1.64 11.89 9.11
N GLY A 270 0.49 12.48 8.83
CA GLY A 270 -0.15 13.42 9.73
C GLY A 270 -1.56 13.74 9.31
N LYS A 271 -2.13 14.76 9.93
CA LYS A 271 -3.45 15.28 9.60
C LYS A 271 -3.32 16.66 8.97
N TRP A 272 -4.16 16.93 7.99
CA TRP A 272 -4.36 18.27 7.43
C TRP A 272 -5.70 18.80 7.91
N GLU A 273 -5.81 20.11 8.00
CA GLU A 273 -7.06 20.84 8.21
C GLU A 273 -7.11 22.06 7.31
N VAL A 274 -8.29 22.61 7.09
CA VAL A 274 -8.43 23.95 6.52
C VAL A 274 -8.44 24.93 7.69
N LYS A 275 -7.49 25.87 7.68
CA LYS A 275 -7.42 26.94 8.66
C LYS A 275 -8.74 27.68 8.72
N ASN A 276 -9.25 27.90 9.94
CA ASN A 276 -10.56 28.54 10.20
C ASN A 276 -11.78 27.77 9.68
N ASP A 277 -11.68 26.46 9.44
CA ASP A 277 -12.79 25.60 9.01
C ASP A 277 -12.69 24.22 9.71
N PHE A 278 -13.73 23.39 9.59
CA PHE A 278 -13.80 22.05 10.18
C PHE A 278 -13.37 20.94 9.23
N MET A 279 -13.01 21.27 7.99
CA MET A 279 -12.53 20.29 7.01
C MET A 279 -11.15 19.78 7.39
N ALA A 280 -11.05 18.47 7.62
CA ALA A 280 -9.79 17.82 7.98
C ALA A 280 -9.71 16.39 7.46
N GLY A 281 -8.50 15.82 7.47
CA GLY A 281 -8.26 14.44 7.10
C GLY A 281 -6.80 14.02 7.23
N PRO A 282 -6.47 12.75 6.95
CA PRO A 282 -5.10 12.28 6.96
C PRO A 282 -4.36 12.63 5.67
N PHE A 283 -3.04 12.73 5.77
CA PHE A 283 -2.13 12.78 4.63
C PHE A 283 -0.93 11.84 4.80
N LEU A 284 -0.31 11.54 3.67
CA LEU A 284 0.99 10.91 3.50
C LEU A 284 1.82 11.78 2.57
N ASN A 285 3.07 12.02 2.93
CA ASN A 285 4.01 12.82 2.15
C ASN A 285 5.30 12.02 1.92
N TYR A 286 5.81 12.08 0.69
CA TYR A 286 7.15 11.64 0.35
C TYR A 286 7.97 12.84 -0.12
N SER A 287 9.03 13.15 0.62
CA SER A 287 10.02 14.17 0.24
C SER A 287 11.29 13.47 -0.24
N VAL A 288 11.48 13.37 -1.55
CA VAL A 288 12.57 12.61 -2.19
C VAL A 288 13.72 13.54 -2.57
N ILE A 289 14.92 13.25 -2.05
CA ILE A 289 16.11 14.06 -2.31
C ILE A 289 16.66 13.74 -3.71
N ASP A 290 16.59 14.71 -4.62
CA ASP A 290 17.09 14.61 -5.98
C ASP A 290 18.36 15.45 -6.18
N LYS A 291 19.48 14.98 -5.60
CA LYS A 291 20.77 15.69 -5.58
C LYS A 291 21.25 16.13 -6.96
N LYS A 292 21.02 15.31 -8.00
CA LYS A 292 21.44 15.59 -9.38
C LYS A 292 20.87 16.91 -9.92
N ASN A 293 19.65 17.26 -9.51
CA ASN A 293 18.95 18.46 -9.96
C ASN A 293 18.82 19.52 -8.84
N ASN A 294 19.57 19.36 -7.74
CA ASN A 294 19.56 20.25 -6.57
C ASN A 294 18.15 20.61 -6.04
N ARG A 295 17.29 19.60 -5.90
CA ARG A 295 15.89 19.78 -5.46
C ARG A 295 15.40 18.63 -4.58
N VAL A 296 14.30 18.89 -3.88
CA VAL A 296 13.48 17.86 -3.24
C VAL A 296 12.20 17.74 -4.07
N ILE A 297 11.89 16.53 -4.54
CA ILE A 297 10.62 16.22 -5.20
C ILE A 297 9.65 15.78 -4.12
N VAL A 298 8.48 16.43 -4.09
CA VAL A 298 7.45 16.14 -3.11
C VAL A 298 6.27 15.49 -3.80
N PHE A 299 5.87 14.32 -3.30
CA PHE A 299 4.57 13.72 -3.54
C PHE A 299 3.77 13.77 -2.25
N GLU A 300 2.51 14.14 -2.36
CA GLU A 300 1.60 14.16 -1.24
C GLU A 300 0.27 13.54 -1.63
N GLY A 301 -0.19 12.58 -0.84
CA GLY A 301 -1.53 12.04 -0.93
C GLY A 301 -2.33 12.41 0.30
N PHE A 302 -3.51 13.01 0.13
CA PHE A 302 -4.41 13.30 1.25
C PHE A 302 -5.86 12.93 0.95
N THR A 303 -6.59 12.57 2.00
CA THR A 303 -7.98 12.10 1.88
C THR A 303 -8.92 12.99 2.68
N TYR A 304 -10.01 13.43 2.06
CA TYR A 304 -11.19 13.96 2.73
C TYR A 304 -12.32 12.93 2.66
N ALA A 305 -12.71 12.34 3.78
CA ALA A 305 -13.79 11.34 3.82
C ALA A 305 -14.43 11.28 5.23
N PRO A 306 -15.25 12.26 5.61
CA PRO A 306 -15.62 12.51 7.01
C PRO A 306 -16.33 11.32 7.69
N SER A 307 -17.24 10.64 6.98
CA SER A 307 -18.14 9.64 7.56
C SER A 307 -17.62 8.19 7.55
N VAL A 308 -16.36 7.97 7.18
CA VAL A 308 -15.79 6.63 7.00
C VAL A 308 -14.37 6.52 7.52
N ASN A 309 -13.93 5.30 7.78
CA ASN A 309 -12.54 4.94 8.00
C ASN A 309 -11.69 5.25 6.76
N LYS A 310 -10.45 5.70 6.97
CA LYS A 310 -9.61 6.36 5.97
C LYS A 310 -8.33 5.59 5.66
N ARG A 311 -7.94 4.63 6.49
CA ARG A 311 -6.74 3.79 6.29
C ARG A 311 -6.62 3.21 4.88
N ALA A 312 -7.72 2.65 4.36
CA ALA A 312 -7.71 2.03 3.04
C ALA A 312 -7.46 3.05 1.91
N PHE A 313 -8.04 4.26 2.00
CA PHE A 313 -7.81 5.32 1.03
C PHE A 313 -6.39 5.85 1.08
N LEU A 314 -5.85 6.03 2.30
CA LEU A 314 -4.46 6.45 2.48
C LEU A 314 -3.48 5.37 1.97
N PHE A 315 -3.83 4.10 2.12
CA PHE A 315 -3.05 2.99 1.57
C PHE A 315 -3.06 2.96 0.04
N GLU A 316 -4.17 3.28 -0.61
CA GLU A 316 -4.21 3.43 -2.07
C GLU A 316 -3.29 4.56 -2.55
N LEU A 317 -3.30 5.69 -1.85
CA LEU A 317 -2.39 6.81 -2.11
C LEU A 317 -0.92 6.45 -1.85
N GLU A 318 -0.66 5.67 -0.81
CA GLU A 318 0.66 5.10 -0.53
C GLU A 318 1.16 4.22 -1.67
N ALA A 319 0.31 3.30 -2.16
CA ALA A 319 0.66 2.42 -3.26
C ALA A 319 0.97 3.21 -4.54
N ILE A 320 0.22 4.29 -4.81
CA ILE A 320 0.50 5.22 -5.90
C ILE A 320 1.86 5.90 -5.70
N GLY A 321 2.10 6.53 -4.54
CA GLY A 321 3.36 7.22 -4.25
C GLY A 321 4.57 6.30 -4.30
N LYS A 322 4.45 5.06 -3.80
CA LYS A 322 5.52 4.04 -3.84
C LYS A 322 5.85 3.53 -5.24
N SER A 323 4.98 3.76 -6.23
CA SER A 323 5.28 3.41 -7.62
C SER A 323 6.16 4.45 -8.34
N MET A 324 6.58 5.50 -7.64
CA MET A 324 7.37 6.58 -8.20
C MET A 324 8.72 6.13 -8.75
N GLN A 325 9.05 6.68 -9.93
CA GLN A 325 10.35 6.64 -10.56
C GLN A 325 10.78 8.06 -10.92
N ILE A 326 12.09 8.32 -10.80
CA ILE A 326 12.71 9.62 -11.08
C ILE A 326 13.87 9.38 -12.05
N LYS A 327 13.87 10.10 -13.17
CA LYS A 327 14.83 9.95 -14.27
C LYS A 327 16.18 10.64 -14.04
#